data_AF-A0A7W4V1F5-F1
#
_entry.id   AF-A0A7W4V1F5-F1
#
_cell.length_a   1.000
_cell.length_b   1.000
_cell.length_c   1.000
_cell.angle_alpha   90.00
_cell.angle_beta   90.00
_cell.angle_gamma   90.00
#
_symmetry.space_group_name_H-M   'P 1'
#
loop_
_entity.id
_entity.type
_entity.pdbx_description
1 polymer ?
#
loop_
_entity_poly.entity_id
_entity_poly.type
_entity_poly.pdbx_seq_one_letter_code
_entity_poly.pdbx_strand_id
1 'polypeptide(L)'
;MQPLPLSQRHAFLSYMHEDKAAVDELQEALESAGVRVWRDTQDLWPGEDWQAKIRAAIKADSIAFIACFSSAASRREKSYQYAELALAVDEYQLRPPATSWLFTVRFDECPIPEYSLVGGKTLEEAVQHVDLFGEKKTVQTIRLVQAVGRIVNPESRPSIATDAKSSARAASGTARERADTMKQLLRDPNADIELEDFMRELGEPLRKEFGNDEDFPATVEDRTYVGFFPVWEGQVRHYETALAPVLEPVRLAATYGLPRHNQAWTQFMGLLTARMIETDGLPVLVRLRSYPALILMYVVAIASVSRENYSPLHAFAVSPTVRDRFDPKIKVPLVRQVNVQSVGRDVEVLASALGLIDDGRSVNDETITGLAEKRIGGRFTPMSDHLHALLRDLFADTLSEDADFADAFDQAEVLLDALANDAALQGQQRYGNRGGFGRYTWRHKHAEKPVEALMLEQVERLGAAWGPVASGLFGGDSARAIEALKVVNEYASDVRRRQH
;
A
#
# COMPACT_ATOMS: atom_id res chain seq x y z
N MET A 1 -14.75 -35.83 6.20
CA MET A 1 -15.48 -34.61 6.60
C MET A 1 -14.84 -33.43 5.89
N GLN A 2 -15.64 -32.53 5.31
CA GLN A 2 -15.10 -31.25 4.81
C GLN A 2 -14.61 -30.43 6.02
N PRO A 3 -13.45 -29.76 5.90
CA PRO A 3 -12.92 -28.97 7.01
C PRO A 3 -13.80 -27.73 7.23
N LEU A 4 -14.01 -27.34 8.49
CA LEU A 4 -14.85 -26.19 8.82
C LEU A 4 -14.36 -24.90 8.13
N PRO A 5 -15.24 -23.93 7.85
CA PRO A 5 -14.83 -22.60 7.39
C PRO A 5 -13.79 -22.00 8.34
N LEU A 6 -12.75 -21.32 7.83
CA LEU A 6 -11.69 -20.71 8.66
C LEU A 6 -12.23 -19.87 9.81
N SER A 7 -13.38 -19.20 9.59
CA SER A 7 -14.04 -18.42 10.61
C SER A 7 -14.37 -19.27 11.83
N GLN A 8 -14.82 -20.52 11.68
CA GLN A 8 -15.24 -21.45 12.74
C GLN A 8 -14.10 -22.31 13.31
N ARG A 9 -12.89 -22.17 12.78
CA ARG A 9 -11.71 -22.87 13.30
C ARG A 9 -11.13 -22.15 14.51
N HIS A 10 -10.37 -22.87 15.32
CA HIS A 10 -9.83 -22.37 16.58
C HIS A 10 -8.34 -22.71 16.75
N ALA A 11 -7.63 -21.91 17.55
CA ALA A 11 -6.36 -22.30 18.13
C ALA A 11 -6.64 -23.23 19.31
N PHE A 12 -6.07 -24.42 19.27
CA PHE A 12 -6.20 -25.42 20.33
C PHE A 12 -5.07 -25.21 21.34
N LEU A 13 -5.40 -24.94 22.60
CA LEU A 13 -4.42 -24.85 23.68
C LEU A 13 -4.37 -26.17 24.46
N SER A 14 -3.22 -26.85 24.43
CA SER A 14 -2.98 -28.07 25.19
C SER A 14 -2.04 -27.78 26.37
N TYR A 15 -2.56 -27.84 27.60
CA TYR A 15 -1.87 -27.39 28.81
C TYR A 15 -2.18 -28.32 30.00
N MET A 16 -1.38 -28.25 31.06
CA MET A 16 -1.69 -28.92 32.33
C MET A 16 -2.67 -28.08 33.14
N HIS A 17 -3.61 -28.71 33.86
CA HIS A 17 -4.62 -27.98 34.64
C HIS A 17 -4.00 -26.97 35.63
N GLU A 18 -2.83 -27.28 36.16
CA GLU A 18 -2.05 -26.44 37.06
C GLU A 18 -1.61 -25.09 36.43
N ASP A 19 -1.53 -25.01 35.10
CA ASP A 19 -1.10 -23.81 34.35
C ASP A 19 -2.26 -22.89 33.96
N LYS A 20 -3.47 -23.13 34.51
CA LYS A 20 -4.70 -22.42 34.13
C LYS A 20 -4.54 -20.90 34.09
N ALA A 21 -3.89 -20.30 35.08
CA ALA A 21 -3.72 -18.85 35.15
C ALA A 21 -2.84 -18.29 34.01
N ALA A 22 -1.73 -18.96 33.67
CA ALA A 22 -0.87 -18.54 32.57
C ALA A 22 -1.56 -18.73 31.21
N VAL A 23 -2.39 -19.77 31.10
CA VAL A 23 -3.18 -20.06 29.93
C VAL A 23 -4.32 -19.04 29.77
N ASP A 24 -4.96 -18.62 30.87
CA ASP A 24 -5.94 -17.52 30.95
C ASP A 24 -5.43 -16.27 30.25
N GLU A 25 -4.25 -15.79 30.65
CA GLU A 25 -3.58 -14.65 30.01
C GLU A 25 -3.32 -14.86 28.51
N LEU A 26 -2.90 -16.07 28.11
CA LEU A 26 -2.60 -16.38 26.71
C LEU A 26 -3.85 -16.41 25.82
N GLN A 27 -4.98 -16.93 26.31
CA GLN A 27 -6.23 -16.88 25.53
C GLN A 27 -6.72 -15.46 25.36
N GLU A 28 -6.74 -14.66 26.44
CA GLU A 28 -7.21 -13.28 26.34
C GLU A 28 -6.41 -12.52 25.26
N ALA A 29 -5.09 -12.75 25.21
CA ALA A 29 -4.23 -12.18 24.19
C ALA A 29 -4.54 -12.69 22.76
N LEU A 30 -4.83 -13.98 22.59
CA LEU A 30 -5.21 -14.57 21.29
C LEU A 30 -6.59 -14.12 20.82
N GLU A 31 -7.58 -14.10 21.71
CA GLU A 31 -8.95 -13.68 21.42
C GLU A 31 -9.04 -12.19 21.12
N SER A 32 -8.25 -11.35 21.81
CA SER A 32 -8.11 -9.92 21.49
C SER A 32 -7.55 -9.69 20.08
N ALA A 33 -6.80 -10.66 19.54
CA ALA A 33 -6.30 -10.65 18.17
C ALA A 33 -7.27 -11.31 17.16
N GLY A 34 -8.50 -11.64 17.57
CA GLY A 34 -9.52 -12.26 16.73
C GLY A 34 -9.32 -13.76 16.47
N VAL A 35 -8.41 -14.41 17.21
CA VAL A 35 -8.20 -15.86 17.13
C VAL A 35 -9.16 -16.53 18.12
N ARG A 36 -10.09 -17.36 17.62
CA ARG A 36 -10.91 -18.17 18.52
C ARG A 36 -10.03 -19.20 19.21
N VAL A 37 -10.20 -19.35 20.51
CA VAL A 37 -9.45 -20.33 21.29
C VAL A 37 -10.38 -21.45 21.73
N TRP A 38 -9.90 -22.68 21.62
CA TRP A 38 -10.51 -23.84 22.26
C TRP A 38 -9.53 -24.37 23.30
N ARG A 39 -10.07 -24.64 24.49
CA ARG A 39 -9.33 -25.22 25.61
C ARG A 39 -10.01 -26.50 26.06
N ASP A 40 -9.23 -27.36 26.68
CA ASP A 40 -9.70 -28.54 27.37
C ASP A 40 -10.90 -28.21 28.28
N THR A 41 -12.08 -28.66 27.86
CA THR A 41 -13.37 -28.37 28.49
C THR A 41 -13.61 -29.34 29.64
N GLN A 42 -13.37 -28.92 30.88
CA GLN A 42 -13.85 -29.67 32.06
C GLN A 42 -15.35 -29.49 32.34
N ASP A 43 -16.09 -28.76 31.51
CA ASP A 43 -17.55 -28.61 31.61
C ASP A 43 -18.26 -29.15 30.37
N LEU A 44 -18.56 -30.46 30.33
CA LEU A 44 -19.56 -31.05 29.44
C LEU A 44 -20.31 -32.22 30.08
N TRP A 45 -21.52 -32.44 29.58
CA TRP A 45 -22.58 -33.24 30.18
C TRP A 45 -22.32 -34.76 30.12
N PRO A 46 -22.89 -35.56 31.06
CA PRO A 46 -22.69 -37.01 31.07
C PRO A 46 -23.21 -37.67 29.77
N GLY A 47 -22.37 -38.46 29.09
CA GLY A 47 -22.77 -39.36 27.99
C GLY A 47 -22.13 -39.12 26.62
N GLU A 48 -21.25 -38.14 26.45
CA GLU A 48 -20.57 -37.89 25.16
C GLU A 48 -19.19 -38.58 25.05
N ASP A 49 -18.86 -39.10 23.86
CA ASP A 49 -17.55 -39.72 23.57
C ASP A 49 -16.45 -38.64 23.48
N TRP A 50 -15.83 -38.40 24.63
CA TRP A 50 -14.73 -37.46 24.84
C TRP A 50 -13.62 -37.62 23.78
N GLN A 51 -13.13 -38.85 23.56
CA GLN A 51 -11.93 -39.06 22.74
C GLN A 51 -12.16 -38.77 21.26
N ALA A 52 -13.37 -39.01 20.77
CA ALA A 52 -13.73 -38.69 19.39
C ALA A 52 -13.79 -37.17 19.15
N LYS A 53 -14.32 -36.40 20.11
CA LYS A 53 -14.42 -34.94 20.00
C LYS A 53 -13.06 -34.24 20.02
N ILE A 54 -12.15 -34.66 20.90
CA ILE A 54 -10.79 -34.07 20.95
C ILE A 54 -10.01 -34.37 19.67
N ARG A 55 -10.10 -35.60 19.15
CA ARG A 55 -9.48 -35.94 17.86
C ARG A 55 -10.05 -35.09 16.72
N ALA A 56 -11.36 -34.83 16.72
CA ALA A 56 -11.98 -33.96 15.71
C ALA A 56 -11.53 -32.50 15.85
N ALA A 57 -11.51 -31.96 17.08
CA ALA A 57 -11.05 -30.60 17.37
C ALA A 57 -9.61 -30.36 16.91
N ILE A 58 -8.70 -31.31 17.17
CA ILE A 58 -7.30 -31.22 16.76
C ILE A 58 -7.15 -31.42 15.24
N LYS A 59 -7.73 -32.48 14.66
CA LYS A 59 -7.43 -32.87 13.27
C LYS A 59 -8.23 -32.12 12.22
N ALA A 60 -9.51 -31.86 12.45
CA ALA A 60 -10.41 -31.28 11.45
C ALA A 60 -10.58 -29.76 11.63
N ASP A 61 -10.57 -29.28 12.87
CA ASP A 61 -11.12 -27.96 13.21
C ASP A 61 -10.07 -26.96 13.73
N SER A 62 -8.83 -27.39 13.95
CA SER A 62 -7.76 -26.52 14.47
C SER A 62 -6.94 -25.85 13.36
N ILE A 63 -6.75 -24.54 13.52
CA ILE A 63 -5.87 -23.70 12.68
C ILE A 63 -4.46 -23.61 13.23
N ALA A 64 -4.30 -23.79 14.53
CA ALA A 64 -3.02 -23.85 15.21
C ALA A 64 -3.17 -24.75 16.43
N PHE A 65 -2.14 -25.54 16.72
CA PHE A 65 -2.03 -26.31 17.94
C PHE A 65 -0.89 -25.71 18.78
N ILE A 66 -1.21 -25.28 20.00
CA ILE A 66 -0.25 -24.65 20.91
C ILE A 66 -0.06 -25.58 22.10
N ALA A 67 1.10 -26.22 22.16
CA ALA A 67 1.51 -27.10 23.24
C ALA A 67 2.22 -26.30 24.33
N CYS A 68 1.64 -26.22 25.51
CA CYS A 68 2.14 -25.41 26.62
C CYS A 68 2.79 -26.30 27.70
N PHE A 69 4.10 -26.14 27.92
CA PHE A 69 4.89 -26.90 28.86
C PHE A 69 5.19 -26.11 30.13
N SER A 70 5.20 -26.82 31.25
CA SER A 70 5.64 -26.32 32.55
C SER A 70 6.28 -27.44 33.37
N SER A 71 6.97 -27.07 34.46
CA SER A 71 7.48 -28.01 35.45
C SER A 71 6.39 -28.87 36.13
N ALA A 72 5.10 -28.53 35.96
CA ALA A 72 4.00 -29.37 36.40
C ALA A 72 3.93 -30.71 35.66
N ALA A 73 4.38 -30.76 34.40
CA ALA A 73 4.35 -31.96 33.57
C ALA A 73 5.22 -33.10 34.15
N SER A 74 6.39 -32.77 34.70
CA SER A 74 7.35 -33.74 35.26
C SER A 74 6.86 -34.47 36.52
N ARG A 75 5.72 -34.05 37.10
CA ARG A 75 5.15 -34.63 38.33
C ARG A 75 4.11 -35.73 38.08
N ARG A 76 3.75 -36.03 36.82
CA ARG A 76 2.77 -37.06 36.46
C ARG A 76 3.32 -38.01 35.39
N GLU A 77 3.21 -39.31 35.63
CA GLU A 77 3.55 -40.33 34.62
C GLU A 77 2.52 -40.42 33.48
N LYS A 78 1.27 -39.99 33.73
CA LYS A 78 0.18 -40.00 32.74
C LYS A 78 -0.59 -38.70 32.80
N SER A 79 -0.79 -38.08 31.64
CA SER A 79 -1.61 -36.89 31.47
C SER A 79 -2.31 -36.94 30.11
N TYR A 80 -3.50 -36.36 30.03
CA TYR A 80 -4.23 -36.19 28.77
C TYR A 80 -3.44 -35.35 27.77
N GLN A 81 -2.66 -34.38 28.25
CA GLN A 81 -1.78 -33.55 27.43
C GLN A 81 -0.80 -34.38 26.59
N TYR A 82 -0.24 -35.47 27.13
CA TYR A 82 0.68 -36.33 26.38
C TYR A 82 -0.02 -37.08 25.24
N ALA A 83 -1.28 -37.47 25.45
CA ALA A 83 -2.08 -38.13 24.42
C ALA A 83 -2.49 -37.15 23.31
N GLU A 84 -2.85 -35.91 23.66
CA GLU A 84 -3.14 -34.84 22.68
C GLU A 84 -1.91 -34.43 21.90
N LEU A 85 -0.76 -34.27 22.56
CA LEU A 85 0.50 -33.93 21.91
C LEU A 85 0.93 -35.01 20.93
N ALA A 86 0.81 -36.29 21.29
CA ALA A 86 1.09 -37.40 20.35
C ALA A 86 0.19 -37.32 19.10
N LEU A 87 -1.10 -37.03 19.28
CA LEU A 87 -2.04 -36.85 18.17
C LEU A 87 -1.71 -35.63 17.29
N ALA A 88 -1.28 -34.52 17.90
CA ALA A 88 -0.87 -33.33 17.18
C ALA A 88 0.44 -33.54 16.41
N VAL A 89 1.39 -34.29 16.98
CA VAL A 89 2.65 -34.65 16.32
C VAL A 89 2.40 -35.54 15.11
N ASP A 90 1.50 -36.53 15.21
CA ASP A 90 1.10 -37.37 14.08
C ASP A 90 0.45 -36.53 12.97
N GLU A 91 -0.42 -35.58 13.34
CA GLU A 91 -1.09 -34.70 12.39
C GLU A 91 -0.13 -33.71 11.71
N TYR A 92 0.84 -33.17 12.46
CA TYR A 92 1.85 -32.25 11.93
C TYR A 92 2.70 -32.91 10.85
N GLN A 93 3.03 -34.19 11.00
CA GLN A 93 3.83 -34.95 10.03
C GLN A 93 3.09 -35.23 8.71
N LEU A 94 1.76 -35.14 8.69
CA LEU A 94 0.95 -35.28 7.48
C LEU A 94 0.83 -33.96 6.70
N ARG A 95 1.32 -32.84 7.24
CA ARG A 95 1.22 -31.50 6.62
C ARG A 95 2.44 -31.22 5.75
N PRO A 96 2.33 -30.29 4.77
CA PRO A 96 3.46 -29.90 3.93
C PRO A 96 4.67 -29.41 4.76
N PRO A 97 5.92 -29.64 4.28
CA PRO A 97 7.12 -29.14 4.96
C PRO A 97 7.06 -27.62 5.17
N ALA A 98 7.58 -27.14 6.30
CA ALA A 98 7.59 -25.73 6.72
C ALA A 98 6.22 -25.07 7.00
N THR A 99 5.17 -25.87 7.27
CA THR A 99 3.89 -25.34 7.73
C THR A 99 3.95 -24.84 9.18
N SER A 100 3.57 -23.59 9.42
CA SER A 100 3.37 -23.05 10.76
C SER A 100 2.00 -23.49 11.29
N TRP A 101 1.94 -24.59 12.03
CA TRP A 101 0.69 -25.10 12.64
C TRP A 101 0.89 -25.57 14.08
N LEU A 102 2.02 -26.21 14.39
CA LEU A 102 2.40 -26.63 15.73
C LEU A 102 3.31 -25.57 16.38
N PHE A 103 2.91 -25.09 17.56
CA PHE A 103 3.66 -24.13 18.37
C PHE A 103 3.97 -24.74 19.73
N THR A 104 5.20 -24.59 20.19
CA THR A 104 5.63 -25.04 21.52
C THR A 104 5.88 -23.84 22.42
N VAL A 105 5.24 -23.80 23.56
CA VAL A 105 5.25 -22.70 24.53
C VAL A 105 5.72 -23.22 25.87
N ARG A 106 6.53 -22.46 26.60
CA ARG A 106 6.92 -22.79 27.97
C ARG A 106 6.48 -21.70 28.94
N PHE A 107 5.92 -22.10 30.08
CA PHE A 107 5.52 -21.18 31.15
C PHE A 107 6.55 -21.08 32.28
N ASP A 108 7.55 -21.96 32.31
CA ASP A 108 8.68 -21.89 33.22
C ASP A 108 9.94 -22.60 32.63
N GLU A 109 11.00 -22.63 33.43
CA GLU A 109 12.21 -23.38 33.11
C GLU A 109 12.00 -24.90 33.21
N CYS A 110 11.53 -25.51 32.12
CA CYS A 110 11.28 -26.94 32.00
C CYS A 110 11.80 -27.55 30.69
N PRO A 111 12.16 -28.84 30.67
CA PRO A 111 12.50 -29.55 29.45
C PRO A 111 11.25 -29.84 28.61
N ILE A 112 11.39 -29.76 27.28
CA ILE A 112 10.34 -30.18 26.34
C ILE A 112 10.49 -31.70 26.13
N PRO A 113 9.41 -32.50 26.22
CA PRO A 113 9.50 -33.95 26.03
C PRO A 113 10.05 -34.35 24.65
N GLU A 114 10.93 -35.35 24.62
CA GLU A 114 11.53 -35.86 23.39
C GLU A 114 10.55 -36.69 22.56
N TYR A 115 9.91 -36.05 21.58
CA TYR A 115 9.11 -36.74 20.55
C TYR A 115 9.88 -36.79 19.24
N SER A 116 10.04 -37.98 18.66
CA SER A 116 10.70 -38.16 17.36
C SER A 116 9.73 -37.89 16.20
N LEU A 117 10.19 -37.10 15.22
CA LEU A 117 9.50 -36.84 13.96
C LEU A 117 10.13 -37.65 12.82
N VAL A 118 9.34 -37.95 11.78
CA VAL A 118 9.85 -38.59 10.55
C VAL A 118 11.02 -37.76 9.98
N GLY A 119 12.16 -38.43 9.75
CA GLY A 119 13.42 -37.79 9.36
C GLY A 119 14.46 -37.69 10.48
N GLY A 120 14.18 -38.22 11.68
CA GLY A 120 15.16 -38.41 12.76
C GLY A 120 15.41 -37.18 13.63
N LYS A 121 14.61 -36.12 13.49
CA LYS A 121 14.65 -34.92 14.34
C LYS A 121 13.71 -35.04 15.52
N THR A 122 14.04 -34.41 16.63
CA THR A 122 13.12 -34.28 17.78
C THR A 122 12.20 -33.07 17.61
N LEU A 123 11.10 -33.03 18.38
CA LEU A 123 10.16 -31.90 18.40
C LEU A 123 10.86 -30.57 18.72
N GLU A 124 11.80 -30.56 19.66
CA GLU A 124 12.58 -29.37 20.04
C GLU A 124 13.50 -28.89 18.91
N GLU A 125 14.05 -29.81 18.11
CA GLU A 125 14.90 -29.48 16.96
C GLU A 125 14.11 -28.98 15.75
N ALA A 126 12.86 -29.42 15.62
CA ALA A 126 12.02 -29.13 14.46
C ALA A 126 11.13 -27.89 14.64
N VAL A 127 10.70 -27.60 15.88
CA VAL A 127 9.79 -26.50 16.20
C VAL A 127 10.43 -25.60 17.25
N GLN A 128 10.62 -24.33 16.91
CA GLN A 128 11.18 -23.35 17.84
C GLN A 128 10.17 -23.06 18.97
N HIS A 129 10.63 -23.13 20.22
CA HIS A 129 9.81 -22.82 21.39
C HIS A 129 9.78 -21.33 21.73
N VAL A 130 8.70 -20.94 22.42
CA VAL A 130 8.46 -19.59 22.90
C VAL A 130 8.33 -19.60 24.42
N ASP A 131 9.23 -18.90 25.10
CA ASP A 131 9.20 -18.76 26.55
C ASP A 131 8.28 -17.61 26.96
N LEU A 132 7.18 -17.94 27.65
CA LEU A 132 6.23 -16.98 28.21
C LEU A 132 6.47 -16.76 29.72
N PHE A 133 7.75 -16.68 30.09
CA PHE A 133 8.23 -16.36 31.43
C PHE A 133 9.52 -15.54 31.35
N GLY A 134 9.97 -15.00 32.49
CA GLY A 134 11.12 -14.11 32.56
C GLY A 134 10.88 -12.74 31.92
N GLU A 135 11.95 -11.97 31.74
CA GLU A 135 11.90 -10.56 31.32
C GLU A 135 11.30 -10.35 29.92
N LYS A 136 11.34 -11.38 29.07
CA LYS A 136 10.87 -11.31 27.67
C LYS A 136 9.44 -11.80 27.46
N LYS A 137 8.73 -12.22 28.53
CA LYS A 137 7.37 -12.79 28.48
C LYS A 137 6.44 -11.99 27.56
N THR A 138 6.28 -10.69 27.79
CA THR A 138 5.34 -9.84 27.04
C THR A 138 5.63 -9.79 25.54
N VAL A 139 6.91 -9.63 25.16
CA VAL A 139 7.32 -9.57 23.74
C VAL A 139 7.10 -10.91 23.07
N GLN A 140 7.37 -12.01 23.77
CA GLN A 140 7.18 -13.36 23.26
C GLN A 140 5.70 -13.72 23.13
N THR A 141 4.84 -13.27 24.06
CA THR A 141 3.38 -13.39 23.92
C THR A 141 2.87 -12.69 22.67
N ILE A 142 3.30 -11.45 22.42
CA ILE A 142 2.91 -10.69 21.22
C ILE A 142 3.36 -11.41 19.95
N ARG A 143 4.60 -11.92 19.91
CA ARG A 143 5.12 -12.66 18.74
C ARG A 143 4.32 -13.92 18.46
N LEU A 144 3.99 -14.69 19.50
CA LEU A 144 3.16 -15.88 19.38
C LEU A 144 1.76 -15.53 18.87
N VAL A 145 1.11 -14.53 19.45
CA VAL A 145 -0.22 -14.07 19.03
C VAL A 145 -0.22 -13.59 17.57
N GLN A 146 0.81 -12.86 17.15
CA GLN A 146 0.97 -12.46 15.75
C GLN A 146 1.22 -13.65 14.82
N ALA A 147 2.06 -14.61 15.23
CA ALA A 147 2.36 -15.79 14.43
C ALA A 147 1.10 -16.65 14.21
N VAL A 148 0.30 -16.83 15.25
CA VAL A 148 -0.99 -17.55 15.18
C VAL A 148 -2.00 -16.72 14.39
N GLY A 149 -2.10 -15.41 14.65
CA GLY A 149 -3.00 -14.49 13.94
C GLY A 149 -2.76 -14.44 12.43
N ARG A 150 -1.51 -14.54 11.96
CA ARG A 150 -1.15 -14.64 10.53
C ARG A 150 -1.69 -15.91 9.87
N ILE A 151 -1.87 -17.00 10.61
CA ILE A 151 -2.47 -18.23 10.06
C ILE A 151 -3.98 -18.04 9.89
N VAL A 152 -4.62 -17.36 10.84
CA VAL A 152 -6.06 -17.10 10.83
C VAL A 152 -6.43 -16.07 9.76
N ASN A 153 -5.57 -15.07 9.57
CA ASN A 153 -5.77 -13.99 8.64
C ASN A 153 -4.45 -13.66 7.91
N PRO A 154 -4.13 -14.39 6.81
CA PRO A 154 -2.88 -14.21 6.08
C PRO A 154 -2.72 -12.82 5.44
N GLU A 155 -3.81 -12.04 5.34
CA GLU A 155 -3.82 -10.66 4.84
C GLU A 155 -3.63 -9.59 5.95
N SER A 156 -3.41 -10.00 7.20
CA SER A 156 -3.13 -9.07 8.33
C SER A 156 -1.65 -8.95 8.62
N ARG A 157 -0.93 -8.22 7.76
CA ARG A 157 0.30 -7.51 8.13
C ARG A 157 -0.10 -6.10 8.59
N PRO A 158 0.31 -5.60 9.76
CA PRO A 158 -0.08 -4.27 10.19
C PRO A 158 0.74 -3.22 9.44
N SER A 159 0.21 -2.71 8.32
CA SER A 159 0.31 -1.28 8.04
C SER A 159 -0.74 -0.57 8.89
N ILE A 160 -0.44 0.67 9.29
CA ILE A 160 -1.30 1.53 10.07
C ILE A 160 -2.57 1.82 9.26
N ALA A 161 -3.62 1.02 9.46
CA ALA A 161 -4.91 1.15 8.78
C ALA A 161 -6.05 0.46 9.56
N THR A 162 -6.09 0.63 10.89
CA THR A 162 -7.10 -0.05 11.71
C THR A 162 -8.33 0.79 12.03
N ASP A 163 -8.35 2.08 11.69
CA ASP A 163 -9.59 2.87 11.70
C ASP A 163 -10.25 2.99 10.31
N ALA A 164 -9.52 2.64 9.23
CA ALA A 164 -10.03 2.63 7.86
C ALA A 164 -10.70 1.29 7.46
N LYS A 165 -10.38 0.17 8.13
CA LYS A 165 -10.88 -1.16 7.75
C LYS A 165 -12.33 -1.45 8.17
N SER A 166 -12.85 -0.80 9.21
CA SER A 166 -14.28 -0.88 9.55
C SER A 166 -15.16 -0.15 8.52
N SER A 167 -14.65 0.95 7.95
CA SER A 167 -15.30 1.69 6.86
C SER A 167 -15.14 1.02 5.48
N ALA A 168 -14.00 0.38 5.19
CA ALA A 168 -13.72 -0.25 3.89
C ALA A 168 -14.54 -1.53 3.61
N ARG A 169 -14.94 -2.29 4.63
CA ARG A 169 -15.75 -3.51 4.44
C ARG A 169 -17.23 -3.22 4.16
N ALA A 170 -17.73 -2.06 4.59
CA ALA A 170 -19.02 -1.52 4.16
C ALA A 170 -18.94 -0.87 2.76
N ALA A 171 -17.75 -0.42 2.34
CA ALA A 171 -17.50 0.21 1.03
C ALA A 171 -17.11 -0.78 -0.11
N SER A 172 -16.87 -2.07 0.15
CA SER A 172 -16.45 -2.99 -0.92
C SER A 172 -17.57 -3.37 -1.90
N GLY A 173 -18.84 -3.31 -1.47
CA GLY A 173 -19.99 -3.38 -2.36
C GLY A 173 -20.03 -2.18 -3.31
N THR A 174 -19.89 -0.97 -2.76
CA THR A 174 -19.97 0.27 -3.53
C THR A 174 -18.77 0.48 -4.46
N ALA A 175 -17.56 0.09 -4.07
CA ALA A 175 -16.37 0.17 -4.94
C ALA A 175 -16.48 -0.77 -6.14
N ARG A 176 -16.92 -2.01 -5.92
CA ARG A 176 -17.15 -2.98 -7.01
C ARG A 176 -18.30 -2.54 -7.92
N GLU A 177 -19.40 -2.06 -7.34
CA GLU A 177 -20.53 -1.49 -8.07
C GLU A 177 -20.08 -0.33 -8.96
N ARG A 178 -19.28 0.62 -8.45
CA ARG A 178 -18.73 1.73 -9.25
C ARG A 178 -17.85 1.24 -10.39
N ALA A 179 -17.00 0.25 -10.16
CA ALA A 179 -16.17 -0.33 -11.20
C ALA A 179 -17.02 -1.03 -12.29
N ASP A 180 -18.09 -1.71 -11.88
CA ASP A 180 -18.99 -2.40 -12.81
C ASP A 180 -19.87 -1.41 -13.59
N THR A 181 -20.37 -0.34 -12.95
CA THR A 181 -21.04 0.79 -13.60
C THR A 181 -20.10 1.46 -14.62
N MET A 182 -18.87 1.74 -14.23
CA MET A 182 -17.86 2.32 -15.14
C MET A 182 -17.64 1.45 -16.38
N LYS A 183 -17.50 0.12 -16.20
CA LYS A 183 -17.36 -0.82 -17.33
C LYS A 183 -18.60 -0.82 -18.24
N GLN A 184 -19.81 -0.70 -17.67
CA GLN A 184 -21.04 -0.63 -18.46
C GLN A 184 -21.10 0.65 -19.29
N LEU A 185 -20.84 1.80 -18.66
CA LEU A 185 -20.85 3.11 -19.32
C LEU A 185 -19.81 3.20 -20.44
N LEU A 186 -18.58 2.72 -20.20
CA LEU A 186 -17.53 2.71 -21.22
C LEU A 186 -17.84 1.81 -22.44
N ARG A 187 -18.67 0.78 -22.26
CA ARG A 187 -19.07 -0.16 -23.33
C ARG A 187 -20.24 0.36 -24.17
N ASP A 188 -21.09 1.19 -23.61
CA ASP A 188 -22.25 1.73 -24.31
C ASP A 188 -21.85 2.96 -25.13
N PRO A 189 -21.95 2.94 -26.47
CA PRO A 189 -21.61 4.07 -27.32
C PRO A 189 -22.52 5.29 -27.16
N ASN A 190 -23.65 5.17 -26.46
CA ASN A 190 -24.60 6.28 -26.25
C ASN A 190 -24.57 6.84 -24.82
N ALA A 191 -23.78 6.26 -23.92
CA ALA A 191 -23.78 6.61 -22.49
C ALA A 191 -22.82 7.76 -22.14
N ASP A 192 -22.44 8.61 -23.10
CA ASP A 192 -21.49 9.70 -22.88
C ASP A 192 -22.01 10.70 -21.83
N ILE A 193 -23.32 10.98 -21.81
CA ILE A 193 -23.96 11.88 -20.84
C ILE A 193 -23.96 11.24 -19.45
N GLU A 194 -24.39 9.98 -19.36
CA GLU A 194 -24.43 9.21 -18.11
C GLU A 194 -23.02 9.02 -17.53
N LEU A 195 -22.00 8.91 -18.38
CA LEU A 195 -20.61 8.87 -17.96
C LEU A 195 -20.14 10.21 -17.37
N GLU A 196 -20.51 11.34 -17.99
CA GLU A 196 -20.23 12.66 -17.43
C GLU A 196 -20.89 12.85 -16.06
N ASP A 197 -22.15 12.43 -15.93
CA ASP A 197 -22.90 12.51 -14.67
C ASP A 197 -22.30 11.59 -13.59
N PHE A 198 -21.96 10.35 -13.94
CA PHE A 198 -21.29 9.43 -13.03
C PHE A 198 -19.95 9.97 -12.52
N MET A 199 -19.11 10.52 -13.41
CA MET A 199 -17.85 11.14 -13.00
C MET A 199 -18.06 12.37 -12.12
N ARG A 200 -19.12 13.15 -12.36
CA ARG A 200 -19.51 14.27 -11.49
C ARG A 200 -19.95 13.79 -10.11
N GLU A 201 -20.73 12.73 -10.02
CA GLU A 201 -21.15 12.11 -8.76
C GLU A 201 -19.98 11.56 -7.95
N LEU A 202 -18.93 11.08 -8.62
CA LEU A 202 -17.67 10.69 -7.97
C LEU A 202 -16.85 11.89 -7.50
N GLY A 203 -16.81 12.97 -8.28
CA GLY A 203 -15.95 14.12 -8.01
C GLY A 203 -16.51 15.14 -7.02
N GLU A 204 -17.83 15.30 -6.95
CA GLU A 204 -18.48 16.33 -6.12
C GLU A 204 -18.28 16.12 -4.61
N PRO A 205 -18.38 14.89 -4.06
CA PRO A 205 -18.04 14.64 -2.65
C PRO A 205 -16.59 15.00 -2.34
N LEU A 206 -15.65 14.63 -3.22
CA LEU A 206 -14.22 14.93 -3.08
C LEU A 206 -13.98 16.44 -3.11
N ARG A 207 -14.63 17.16 -4.03
CA ARG A 207 -14.54 18.63 -4.12
C ARG A 207 -14.99 19.29 -2.81
N LYS A 208 -16.07 18.79 -2.22
CA LYS A 208 -16.60 19.30 -0.95
C LYS A 208 -15.65 18.99 0.21
N GLU A 209 -15.17 17.76 0.29
CA GLU A 209 -14.24 17.30 1.34
C GLU A 209 -12.91 18.06 1.28
N PHE A 210 -12.28 18.14 0.12
CA PHE A 210 -11.05 18.93 -0.08
C PHE A 210 -11.28 20.44 0.10
N GLY A 211 -12.54 20.88 0.09
CA GLY A 211 -12.97 22.23 0.42
C GLY A 211 -13.04 22.55 1.90
N ASN A 212 -12.89 21.56 2.79
CA ASN A 212 -12.98 21.77 4.22
C ASN A 212 -11.60 22.13 4.80
N ASP A 213 -11.46 23.35 5.32
CA ASP A 213 -10.21 23.82 5.95
C ASP A 213 -9.94 23.18 7.31
N GLU A 214 -10.97 22.62 7.98
CA GLU A 214 -10.78 21.88 9.22
C GLU A 214 -10.09 20.53 8.96
N ASP A 215 -10.45 19.86 7.86
CA ASP A 215 -9.86 18.59 7.44
C ASP A 215 -8.49 18.80 6.78
N PHE A 216 -8.32 19.93 6.07
CA PHE A 216 -7.10 20.28 5.35
C PHE A 216 -6.53 21.64 5.77
N PRO A 217 -5.99 21.75 7.00
CA PRO A 217 -5.51 23.02 7.51
C PRO A 217 -4.36 23.57 6.67
N ALA A 218 -4.41 24.87 6.40
CA ALA A 218 -3.39 25.58 5.64
C ALA A 218 -2.25 26.13 6.53
N THR A 219 -2.33 25.96 7.85
CA THR A 219 -1.36 26.45 8.83
C THR A 219 -1.10 25.39 9.91
N VAL A 220 0.03 25.51 10.61
CA VAL A 220 0.36 24.70 11.79
C VAL A 220 1.03 25.58 12.84
N GLU A 221 0.80 25.27 14.11
CA GLU A 221 1.42 25.93 15.26
C GLU A 221 2.89 25.51 15.41
N ASP A 222 3.15 24.21 15.53
CA ASP A 222 4.51 23.66 15.63
C ASP A 222 5.11 23.43 14.23
N ARG A 223 6.16 24.21 13.92
CA ARG A 223 6.87 24.16 12.64
C ARG A 223 8.20 23.40 12.70
N THR A 224 8.50 22.76 13.83
CA THR A 224 9.61 21.81 13.90
C THR A 224 9.28 20.58 13.05
N TYR A 225 10.30 19.86 12.56
CA TYR A 225 10.04 18.64 11.79
C TYR A 225 9.21 17.62 12.57
N VAL A 226 9.45 17.49 13.88
CA VAL A 226 8.74 16.54 14.76
C VAL A 226 7.27 16.92 14.91
N GLY A 227 6.96 18.17 15.26
CA GLY A 227 5.57 18.60 15.42
C GLY A 227 4.81 18.76 14.11
N PHE A 228 5.51 19.08 13.02
CA PHE A 228 4.89 19.24 11.70
C PHE A 228 4.60 17.90 11.01
N PHE A 229 5.41 16.86 11.23
CA PHE A 229 5.25 15.54 10.62
C PHE A 229 3.83 14.95 10.75
N PRO A 230 3.22 14.82 11.96
CA PRO A 230 1.90 14.21 12.08
C PRO A 230 0.79 15.00 11.38
N VAL A 231 0.90 16.34 11.31
CA VAL A 231 -0.07 17.17 10.59
C VAL A 231 0.05 16.95 9.08
N TRP A 232 1.28 16.97 8.56
CA TRP A 232 1.53 16.76 7.14
C TRP A 232 1.19 15.33 6.70
N GLU A 233 1.63 14.33 7.46
CA GLU A 233 1.37 12.90 7.19
C GLU A 233 -0.12 12.56 7.31
N GLY A 234 -0.82 13.12 8.31
CA GLY A 234 -2.27 12.99 8.43
C GLY A 234 -3.01 13.53 7.21
N GLN A 235 -2.62 14.69 6.68
CA GLN A 235 -3.23 15.24 5.46
C GLN A 235 -2.95 14.37 4.23
N VAL A 236 -1.72 13.87 4.07
CA VAL A 236 -1.35 12.93 2.99
C VAL A 236 -2.28 11.71 3.02
N ARG A 237 -2.42 11.07 4.18
CA ARG A 237 -3.30 9.91 4.35
C ARG A 237 -4.78 10.21 4.18
N HIS A 238 -5.21 11.40 4.58
CA HIS A 238 -6.60 11.83 4.39
C HIS A 238 -6.90 11.93 2.88
N TYR A 239 -6.05 12.60 2.10
CA TYR A 239 -6.21 12.66 0.64
C TYR A 239 -6.25 11.26 0.00
N GLU A 240 -5.39 10.34 0.43
CA GLU A 240 -5.37 8.95 -0.06
C GLU A 240 -6.65 8.20 0.26
N THR A 241 -7.13 8.31 1.50
CA THR A 241 -8.35 7.66 1.96
C THR A 241 -9.57 8.19 1.22
N ALA A 242 -9.64 9.51 1.03
CA ALA A 242 -10.70 10.16 0.27
C ALA A 242 -10.70 9.71 -1.20
N LEU A 243 -9.52 9.56 -1.82
CA LEU A 243 -9.40 9.13 -3.22
C LEU A 243 -9.61 7.64 -3.46
N ALA A 244 -9.39 6.79 -2.45
CA ALA A 244 -9.49 5.32 -2.59
C ALA A 244 -10.73 4.85 -3.39
N PRO A 245 -11.94 5.41 -3.19
CA PRO A 245 -13.13 4.95 -3.89
C PRO A 245 -13.24 5.35 -5.38
N VAL A 246 -12.37 6.24 -5.88
CA VAL A 246 -12.32 6.68 -7.28
C VAL A 246 -11.12 6.14 -8.06
N LEU A 247 -10.13 5.55 -7.39
CA LEU A 247 -8.91 5.06 -8.04
C LEU A 247 -9.20 3.99 -9.10
N GLU A 248 -10.06 3.01 -8.79
CA GLU A 248 -10.41 1.94 -9.74
C GLU A 248 -11.24 2.47 -10.94
N PRO A 249 -12.30 3.29 -10.76
CA PRO A 249 -12.95 3.97 -11.88
C PRO A 249 -11.98 4.76 -12.77
N VAL A 250 -11.05 5.52 -12.20
CA VAL A 250 -10.07 6.30 -12.97
C VAL A 250 -9.07 5.39 -13.69
N ARG A 251 -8.63 4.29 -13.08
CA ARG A 251 -7.81 3.28 -13.74
C ARG A 251 -8.55 2.68 -14.95
N LEU A 252 -9.83 2.37 -14.82
CA LEU A 252 -10.66 1.87 -15.92
C LEU A 252 -10.86 2.93 -17.03
N ALA A 253 -11.04 4.20 -16.66
CA ALA A 253 -11.08 5.32 -17.60
C ALA A 253 -9.80 5.37 -18.45
N ALA A 254 -8.63 5.23 -17.83
CA ALA A 254 -7.36 5.22 -18.52
C ALA A 254 -7.13 3.96 -19.36
N THR A 255 -7.59 2.82 -18.87
CA THR A 255 -7.41 1.51 -19.53
C THR A 255 -8.28 1.37 -20.78
N TYR A 256 -9.52 1.85 -20.75
CA TYR A 256 -10.54 1.58 -21.79
C TYR A 256 -11.20 2.85 -22.38
N GLY A 257 -10.87 4.03 -21.87
CA GLY A 257 -11.44 5.28 -22.35
C GLY A 257 -11.09 5.57 -23.80
N LEU A 258 -12.07 6.08 -24.54
CA LEU A 258 -11.94 6.52 -25.93
C LEU A 258 -11.91 8.06 -25.99
N PRO A 259 -11.44 8.66 -27.10
CA PRO A 259 -11.39 10.13 -27.24
C PRO A 259 -12.71 10.85 -26.98
N ARG A 260 -13.86 10.23 -27.30
CA ARG A 260 -15.19 10.81 -27.02
C ARG A 260 -15.46 11.01 -25.51
N HIS A 261 -14.84 10.21 -24.64
CA HIS A 261 -15.00 10.32 -23.18
C HIS A 261 -14.11 11.42 -22.56
N ASN A 262 -13.19 12.04 -23.32
CA ASN A 262 -12.18 12.96 -22.79
C ASN A 262 -12.79 14.19 -22.07
N GLN A 263 -14.00 14.59 -22.45
CA GLN A 263 -14.71 15.67 -21.80
C GLN A 263 -15.04 15.34 -20.33
N ALA A 264 -15.53 14.12 -20.05
CA ALA A 264 -15.83 13.65 -18.69
C ALA A 264 -14.58 13.68 -17.79
N TRP A 265 -13.45 13.20 -18.30
CA TRP A 265 -12.17 13.18 -17.58
C TRP A 265 -11.68 14.59 -17.25
N THR A 266 -11.76 15.49 -18.24
CA THR A 266 -11.31 16.87 -18.08
C THR A 266 -12.16 17.62 -17.05
N GLN A 267 -13.49 17.43 -17.09
CA GLN A 267 -14.41 18.02 -16.11
C GLN A 267 -14.15 17.49 -14.69
N PHE A 268 -13.95 16.17 -14.55
CA PHE A 268 -13.63 15.55 -13.27
C PHE A 268 -12.36 16.13 -12.64
N MET A 269 -11.28 16.24 -13.42
CA MET A 269 -10.05 16.88 -12.93
C MET A 269 -10.25 18.36 -12.60
N GLY A 270 -11.12 19.06 -13.33
CA GLY A 270 -11.50 20.44 -13.03
C GLY A 270 -12.16 20.61 -11.65
N LEU A 271 -12.95 19.63 -11.20
CA LEU A 271 -13.57 19.65 -9.87
C LEU A 271 -12.53 19.56 -8.75
N LEU A 272 -11.53 18.69 -8.92
CA LEU A 272 -10.52 18.41 -7.90
C LEU A 272 -9.41 19.47 -7.84
N THR A 273 -9.16 20.15 -8.96
CA THR A 273 -8.05 21.12 -9.06
C THR A 273 -8.47 22.56 -8.75
N ALA A 274 -9.76 22.81 -8.48
CA ALA A 274 -10.30 24.15 -8.27
C ALA A 274 -9.60 24.93 -7.14
N ARG A 275 -9.24 24.27 -6.03
CA ARG A 275 -8.57 24.90 -4.87
C ARG A 275 -7.08 25.10 -5.02
N MET A 276 -6.45 24.52 -6.04
CA MET A 276 -5.02 24.76 -6.29
C MET A 276 -4.69 26.24 -6.56
N ILE A 277 -5.71 27.06 -6.85
CA ILE A 277 -5.62 28.50 -7.09
C ILE A 277 -5.37 29.27 -5.78
N GLU A 278 -5.78 28.73 -4.63
CA GLU A 278 -5.65 29.41 -3.34
C GLU A 278 -4.20 29.34 -2.85
N THR A 279 -3.60 30.51 -2.58
CA THR A 279 -2.19 30.64 -2.17
C THR A 279 -1.99 30.97 -0.70
N ASP A 280 -3.07 31.13 0.07
CA ASP A 280 -3.01 31.49 1.49
C ASP A 280 -2.62 30.29 2.35
N GLY A 281 -1.68 30.50 3.27
CA GLY A 281 -1.19 29.48 4.21
C GLY A 281 0.30 29.17 4.09
N LEU A 282 0.72 28.09 4.72
CA LEU A 282 2.08 27.57 4.66
C LEU A 282 2.35 26.98 3.27
N PRO A 283 3.44 27.40 2.58
CA PRO A 283 3.70 26.98 1.20
C PRO A 283 3.70 25.46 0.98
N VAL A 284 4.19 24.68 1.96
CA VAL A 284 4.19 23.22 1.90
C VAL A 284 2.76 22.65 1.86
N LEU A 285 1.87 23.11 2.75
CA LEU A 285 0.48 22.64 2.84
C LEU A 285 -0.34 23.11 1.64
N VAL A 286 -0.09 24.34 1.19
CA VAL A 286 -0.68 24.88 -0.05
C VAL A 286 -0.27 24.04 -1.26
N ARG A 287 0.99 23.58 -1.34
CA ARG A 287 1.44 22.68 -2.40
C ARG A 287 0.80 21.30 -2.30
N LEU A 288 0.57 20.81 -1.09
CA LEU A 288 -0.05 19.51 -0.84
C LEU A 288 -1.48 19.41 -1.40
N ARG A 289 -2.19 20.53 -1.59
CA ARG A 289 -3.50 20.58 -2.29
C ARG A 289 -3.47 20.01 -3.71
N SER A 290 -2.29 19.93 -4.34
CA SER A 290 -2.11 19.31 -5.66
C SER A 290 -1.86 17.79 -5.61
N TYR A 291 -1.68 17.21 -4.42
CA TYR A 291 -1.40 15.79 -4.23
C TYR A 291 -2.51 14.87 -4.75
N PRO A 292 -3.82 15.18 -4.58
CA PRO A 292 -4.87 14.37 -5.19
C PRO A 292 -4.77 14.27 -6.71
N ALA A 293 -4.50 15.41 -7.36
CA ALA A 293 -4.29 15.44 -8.80
C ALA A 293 -3.05 14.65 -9.22
N LEU A 294 -1.97 14.71 -8.42
CA LEU A 294 -0.76 13.93 -8.66
C LEU A 294 -1.04 12.42 -8.63
N ILE A 295 -1.75 11.91 -7.62
CA ILE A 295 -2.12 10.48 -7.53
C ILE A 295 -2.89 10.06 -8.79
N LEU A 296 -3.92 10.81 -9.18
CA LEU A 296 -4.74 10.48 -10.33
C LEU A 296 -3.96 10.53 -11.65
N MET A 297 -3.05 11.50 -11.81
CA MET A 297 -2.15 11.57 -12.96
C MET A 297 -1.25 10.33 -13.04
N TYR A 298 -0.74 9.83 -11.91
CA TYR A 298 0.06 8.60 -11.87
C TYR A 298 -0.77 7.36 -12.21
N VAL A 299 -1.98 7.21 -11.65
CA VAL A 299 -2.89 6.11 -12.01
C VAL A 299 -3.14 6.10 -13.52
N VAL A 300 -3.47 7.25 -14.09
CA VAL A 300 -3.76 7.36 -15.53
C VAL A 300 -2.50 7.09 -16.35
N ALA A 301 -1.34 7.60 -15.97
CA ALA A 301 -0.10 7.40 -16.69
C ALA A 301 0.35 5.93 -16.69
N ILE A 302 0.31 5.24 -15.54
CA ILE A 302 0.65 3.81 -15.42
C ILE A 302 -0.32 2.96 -16.26
N ALA A 303 -1.62 3.22 -16.17
CA ALA A 303 -2.63 2.53 -16.98
C ALA A 303 -2.44 2.79 -18.49
N SER A 304 -2.11 4.03 -18.87
CA SER A 304 -1.90 4.43 -20.27
C SER A 304 -0.66 3.75 -20.88
N VAL A 305 0.44 3.70 -20.12
CA VAL A 305 1.67 3.01 -20.55
C VAL A 305 1.44 1.51 -20.68
N SER A 306 0.82 0.87 -19.68
CA SER A 306 0.58 -0.58 -19.68
C SER A 306 -0.40 -1.07 -20.75
N ARG A 307 -1.28 -0.18 -21.25
CA ARG A 307 -2.30 -0.53 -22.26
C ARG A 307 -2.08 0.15 -23.61
N GLU A 308 -1.01 0.94 -23.74
CA GLU A 308 -0.74 1.80 -24.89
C GLU A 308 -1.93 2.70 -25.26
N ASN A 309 -2.70 3.16 -24.27
CA ASN A 309 -3.86 4.04 -24.45
C ASN A 309 -3.61 5.42 -23.84
N TYR A 310 -3.11 6.35 -24.64
CA TYR A 310 -2.66 7.65 -24.14
C TYR A 310 -3.69 8.79 -24.26
N SER A 311 -4.85 8.56 -24.91
CA SER A 311 -5.90 9.59 -25.03
C SER A 311 -6.42 10.04 -23.66
N PRO A 312 -6.73 9.14 -22.70
CA PRO A 312 -7.12 9.56 -21.36
C PRO A 312 -6.03 10.35 -20.64
N LEU A 313 -4.75 10.00 -20.80
CA LEU A 313 -3.64 10.75 -20.18
C LEU A 313 -3.63 12.21 -20.63
N HIS A 314 -3.89 12.48 -21.91
CA HIS A 314 -4.07 13.84 -22.39
C HIS A 314 -5.21 14.55 -21.64
N ALA A 315 -6.36 13.90 -21.50
CA ALA A 315 -7.56 14.48 -20.88
C ALA A 315 -7.45 14.69 -19.35
N PHE A 316 -6.67 13.85 -18.65
CA PHE A 316 -6.46 13.97 -17.21
C PHE A 316 -5.30 14.92 -16.84
N ALA A 317 -4.25 15.01 -17.65
CA ALA A 317 -3.03 15.74 -17.30
C ALA A 317 -2.78 17.01 -18.13
N VAL A 318 -3.14 17.01 -19.42
CA VAL A 318 -2.76 18.08 -20.37
C VAL A 318 -3.92 19.03 -20.64
N SER A 319 -5.12 18.49 -20.91
CA SER A 319 -6.33 19.28 -21.18
C SER A 319 -6.79 20.16 -20.00
N PRO A 320 -6.78 19.69 -18.74
CA PRO A 320 -7.22 20.51 -17.62
C PRO A 320 -6.23 21.66 -17.42
N THR A 321 -6.74 22.87 -17.27
CA THR A 321 -5.90 24.06 -17.04
C THR A 321 -6.13 24.63 -15.65
N VAL A 322 -5.05 25.00 -14.98
CA VAL A 322 -5.07 25.70 -13.70
C VAL A 322 -4.47 27.10 -13.86
N ARG A 323 -4.74 28.00 -12.92
CA ARG A 323 -4.05 29.30 -12.88
C ARG A 323 -2.59 29.09 -12.51
N ASP A 324 -1.69 29.81 -13.18
CA ASP A 324 -0.27 29.75 -12.85
C ASP A 324 -0.02 30.32 -11.45
N ARG A 325 0.78 29.61 -10.65
CA ARG A 325 1.08 30.00 -9.27
C ARG A 325 1.89 31.30 -9.18
N PHE A 326 2.69 31.61 -10.18
CA PHE A 326 3.52 32.82 -10.23
C PHE A 326 2.83 33.97 -10.97
N ASP A 327 1.99 33.68 -11.97
CA ASP A 327 1.16 34.66 -12.65
C ASP A 327 -0.31 34.20 -12.75
N PRO A 328 -1.15 34.54 -11.76
CA PRO A 328 -2.54 34.10 -11.70
C PRO A 328 -3.43 34.56 -12.87
N LYS A 329 -2.94 35.45 -13.75
CA LYS A 329 -3.65 35.88 -14.97
C LYS A 329 -3.54 34.87 -16.11
N ILE A 330 -2.55 33.99 -16.06
CA ILE A 330 -2.29 32.99 -17.09
C ILE A 330 -2.85 31.65 -16.65
N LYS A 331 -3.46 30.92 -17.60
CA LYS A 331 -3.82 29.51 -17.42
C LYS A 331 -2.78 28.63 -18.08
N VAL A 332 -2.40 27.56 -17.38
CA VAL A 332 -1.43 26.58 -17.86
C VAL A 332 -1.97 25.16 -17.73
N PRO A 333 -1.51 24.19 -18.55
CA PRO A 333 -1.83 22.79 -18.37
C PRO A 333 -1.51 22.30 -16.95
N LEU A 334 -2.36 21.44 -16.40
CA LEU A 334 -2.22 20.89 -15.05
C LEU A 334 -0.85 20.21 -14.83
N VAL A 335 -0.42 19.40 -15.80
CA VAL A 335 0.87 18.67 -15.78
C VAL A 335 2.09 19.59 -15.62
N ARG A 336 1.98 20.88 -15.97
CA ARG A 336 3.06 21.85 -15.74
C ARG A 336 3.20 22.21 -14.26
N GLN A 337 2.11 22.21 -13.51
CA GLN A 337 2.08 22.67 -12.11
C GLN A 337 2.16 21.51 -11.10
N VAL A 338 1.76 20.31 -11.52
CA VAL A 338 1.65 19.13 -10.65
C VAL A 338 2.66 18.08 -11.07
N ASN A 339 3.66 17.89 -10.21
CA ASN A 339 4.63 16.81 -10.32
C ASN A 339 5.15 16.41 -8.93
N VAL A 340 5.95 15.34 -8.86
CA VAL A 340 6.47 14.84 -7.58
C VAL A 340 7.28 15.92 -6.85
N GLN A 341 8.07 16.71 -7.57
CA GLN A 341 8.82 17.79 -6.95
C GLN A 341 7.94 18.93 -6.44
N SER A 342 6.81 19.23 -7.10
CA SER A 342 5.92 20.30 -6.65
C SER A 342 5.29 19.96 -5.30
N VAL A 343 5.03 18.69 -5.01
CA VAL A 343 4.50 18.22 -3.72
C VAL A 343 5.62 17.91 -2.71
N GLY A 344 6.74 17.36 -3.16
CA GLY A 344 7.84 16.88 -2.32
C GLY A 344 8.90 17.91 -1.92
N ARG A 345 8.87 19.13 -2.49
CA ARG A 345 9.83 20.19 -2.16
C ARG A 345 9.66 20.68 -0.72
N ASP A 346 10.79 20.89 -0.05
CA ASP A 346 10.90 21.38 1.34
C ASP A 346 10.33 20.41 2.40
N VAL A 347 10.00 19.18 2.00
CA VAL A 347 9.48 18.12 2.88
C VAL A 347 10.28 16.83 2.74
N GLU A 348 11.51 16.88 2.24
CA GLU A 348 12.33 15.71 1.95
C GLU A 348 12.56 14.85 3.20
N VAL A 349 12.69 15.49 4.37
CA VAL A 349 12.79 14.83 5.69
C VAL A 349 11.48 14.11 6.04
N LEU A 350 10.35 14.81 5.93
CA LEU A 350 9.03 14.26 6.27
C LEU A 350 8.64 13.12 5.32
N ALA A 351 8.84 13.33 4.02
CA ALA A 351 8.58 12.34 2.99
C ALA A 351 9.53 11.13 3.14
N SER A 352 10.79 11.33 3.54
CA SER A 352 11.69 10.20 3.85
C SER A 352 11.19 9.41 5.06
N ALA A 353 10.66 10.08 6.08
CA ALA A 353 10.03 9.42 7.23
C ALA A 353 8.77 8.64 6.80
N LEU A 354 7.91 9.22 5.96
CA LEU A 354 6.76 8.52 5.36
C LEU A 354 7.21 7.25 4.62
N GLY A 355 8.27 7.33 3.82
CA GLY A 355 8.83 6.16 3.14
C GLY A 355 9.36 5.08 4.10
N LEU A 356 9.81 5.42 5.31
CA LEU A 356 10.14 4.40 6.32
C LEU A 356 8.87 3.70 6.83
N ILE A 357 7.76 4.42 6.95
CA ILE A 357 6.46 3.83 7.33
C ILE A 357 5.98 2.87 6.24
N ASP A 358 6.15 3.23 4.96
CA ASP A 358 5.80 2.37 3.82
C ASP A 358 6.60 1.06 3.82
N ASP A 359 7.86 1.08 4.30
CA ASP A 359 8.68 -0.13 4.51
C ASP A 359 8.26 -0.95 5.75
N GLY A 360 7.22 -0.53 6.48
CA GLY A 360 6.75 -1.15 7.71
C GLY A 360 7.60 -0.83 8.93
N ARG A 361 8.40 0.25 8.90
CA ARG A 361 9.20 0.69 10.06
C ARG A 361 8.41 1.70 10.88
N SER A 362 8.58 1.65 12.21
CA SER A 362 8.06 2.68 13.10
C SER A 362 8.87 3.97 12.96
N VAL A 363 8.18 5.11 12.90
CA VAL A 363 8.78 6.45 12.94
C VAL A 363 8.44 7.11 14.27
N ASN A 364 9.44 7.68 14.92
CA ASN A 364 9.31 8.46 16.15
C ASN A 364 10.14 9.75 16.05
N ASP A 365 10.07 10.60 17.08
CA ASP A 365 10.75 11.89 17.14
C ASP A 365 12.27 11.79 16.91
N GLU A 366 12.91 10.75 17.45
CA GLU A 366 14.34 10.50 17.25
C GLU A 366 14.66 10.16 15.79
N THR A 367 13.79 9.41 15.13
CA THR A 367 13.93 9.07 13.71
C THR A 367 13.80 10.32 12.84
N ILE A 368 12.80 11.16 13.10
CA ILE A 368 12.57 12.41 12.36
C ILE A 368 13.74 13.37 12.58
N THR A 369 14.18 13.53 13.82
CA THR A 369 15.35 14.35 14.17
C THR A 369 16.62 13.81 13.51
N GLY A 370 16.82 12.49 13.53
CA GLY A 370 17.96 11.84 12.87
C GLY A 370 17.99 12.03 11.37
N LEU A 371 16.83 12.03 10.70
CA LEU A 371 16.71 12.39 9.27
C LEU A 371 17.04 13.87 9.03
N ALA A 372 16.51 14.78 9.85
CA ALA A 372 16.75 16.22 9.74
C ALA A 372 18.24 16.57 9.93
N GLU A 373 18.92 15.90 10.88
CA GLU A 373 20.33 16.08 11.19
C GLU A 373 21.25 15.24 10.29
N LYS A 374 20.70 14.49 9.33
CA LYS A 374 21.42 13.57 8.43
C LYS A 374 22.22 12.47 9.16
N ARG A 375 21.85 12.14 10.41
CA ARG A 375 22.33 10.94 11.13
C ARG A 375 21.70 9.66 10.58
N ILE A 376 20.48 9.76 10.06
CA ILE A 376 19.79 8.71 9.33
C ILE A 376 19.75 9.11 7.85
N GLY A 377 20.07 8.19 6.95
CA GLY A 377 20.00 8.43 5.51
C GLY A 377 18.56 8.62 5.05
N GLY A 378 18.29 9.74 4.36
CA GLY A 378 17.01 9.99 3.69
C GLY A 378 16.90 9.25 2.35
N ARG A 379 15.68 9.20 1.80
CA ARG A 379 15.43 8.70 0.45
C ARG A 379 15.75 9.79 -0.57
N PHE A 380 16.19 9.40 -1.76
CA PHE A 380 16.46 10.35 -2.84
C PHE A 380 15.19 10.92 -3.46
N THR A 381 14.14 10.11 -3.57
CA THR A 381 12.86 10.46 -4.20
C THR A 381 11.66 10.00 -3.37
N PRO A 382 11.55 10.42 -2.10
CA PRO A 382 10.61 9.83 -1.14
C PRO A 382 9.15 9.89 -1.58
N MET A 383 8.70 11.00 -2.19
CA MET A 383 7.32 11.12 -2.67
C MET A 383 7.04 10.20 -3.87
N SER A 384 8.01 10.00 -4.77
CA SER A 384 7.87 9.05 -5.89
C SER A 384 7.85 7.61 -5.37
N ASP A 385 8.73 7.29 -4.41
CA ASP A 385 8.76 5.99 -3.76
C ASP A 385 7.44 5.67 -3.04
N HIS A 386 6.87 6.67 -2.37
CA HIS A 386 5.58 6.56 -1.69
C HIS A 386 4.45 6.30 -2.69
N LEU A 387 4.37 7.05 -3.79
CA LEU A 387 3.39 6.81 -4.86
C LEU A 387 3.53 5.40 -5.46
N HIS A 388 4.76 4.92 -5.63
CA HIS A 388 5.02 3.55 -6.09
C HIS A 388 4.50 2.51 -5.08
N ALA A 389 4.69 2.73 -3.78
CA ALA A 389 4.16 1.84 -2.75
C ALA A 389 2.62 1.88 -2.71
N LEU A 390 2.03 3.07 -2.73
CA LEU A 390 0.59 3.32 -2.67
C LEU A 390 -0.16 2.67 -3.84
N LEU A 391 0.37 2.77 -5.06
CA LEU A 391 -0.34 2.39 -6.28
C LEU A 391 -0.10 0.94 -6.70
N ARG A 392 0.83 0.21 -6.08
CA ARG A 392 1.18 -1.15 -6.51
C ARG A 392 -0.04 -2.09 -6.55
N ASP A 393 -0.78 -2.14 -5.45
CA ASP A 393 -1.90 -3.08 -5.30
C ASP A 393 -3.05 -2.79 -6.27
N LEU A 394 -3.22 -1.52 -6.67
CA LEU A 394 -4.23 -1.09 -7.64
C LEU A 394 -3.99 -1.72 -9.03
N PHE A 395 -2.74 -2.06 -9.36
CA PHE A 395 -2.36 -2.61 -10.66
C PHE A 395 -2.03 -4.10 -10.64
N ALA A 396 -2.09 -4.77 -9.48
CA ALA A 396 -1.67 -6.16 -9.30
C ALA A 396 -2.40 -7.14 -10.23
N ASP A 397 -3.66 -6.86 -10.59
CA ASP A 397 -4.44 -7.69 -11.53
C ASP A 397 -3.97 -7.57 -12.99
N THR A 398 -3.36 -6.44 -13.36
CA THR A 398 -2.92 -6.15 -14.73
C THR A 398 -1.42 -6.28 -14.93
N LEU A 399 -0.64 -6.03 -13.87
CA LEU A 399 0.82 -6.08 -13.83
C LEU A 399 1.18 -7.07 -12.73
N SER A 400 1.26 -8.34 -13.11
CA SER A 400 1.34 -9.47 -12.17
C SER A 400 2.69 -9.61 -11.48
N GLU A 401 3.76 -9.10 -12.08
CA GLU A 401 5.09 -9.10 -11.49
C GLU A 401 5.44 -7.72 -10.92
N ASP A 402 6.12 -7.71 -9.77
CA ASP A 402 6.62 -6.48 -9.15
C ASP A 402 7.53 -5.68 -10.11
N ALA A 403 8.27 -6.37 -10.99
CA ALA A 403 9.13 -5.76 -11.99
C ALA A 403 8.32 -5.04 -13.08
N ASP A 404 7.23 -5.64 -13.57
CA ASP A 404 6.36 -5.06 -14.59
C ASP A 404 5.70 -3.76 -14.09
N PHE A 405 5.19 -3.78 -12.86
CA PHE A 405 4.65 -2.57 -12.22
C PHE A 405 5.72 -1.49 -12.12
N ALA A 406 6.92 -1.87 -11.67
CA ALA A 406 8.02 -0.94 -11.53
C ALA A 406 8.41 -0.34 -12.90
N ASP A 407 8.55 -1.14 -13.97
CA ASP A 407 8.86 -0.65 -15.32
C ASP A 407 7.78 0.29 -15.87
N ALA A 408 6.50 -0.06 -15.69
CA ALA A 408 5.38 0.80 -16.10
C ALA A 408 5.35 2.12 -15.31
N PHE A 409 5.64 2.07 -14.00
CA PHE A 409 5.74 3.26 -13.15
C PHE A 409 6.85 4.20 -13.62
N ASP A 410 8.04 3.67 -13.89
CA ASP A 410 9.17 4.47 -14.36
C ASP A 410 8.89 5.14 -15.71
N GLN A 411 8.30 4.41 -16.66
CA GLN A 411 7.90 4.96 -17.95
C GLN A 411 6.80 6.03 -17.81
N ALA A 412 5.83 5.80 -16.92
CA ALA A 412 4.77 6.76 -16.60
C ALA A 412 5.33 8.06 -16.01
N GLU A 413 6.29 7.95 -15.09
CA GLU A 413 6.96 9.09 -14.46
C GLU A 413 7.77 9.91 -15.49
N VAL A 414 8.56 9.25 -16.34
CA VAL A 414 9.27 9.91 -17.46
C VAL A 414 8.28 10.61 -18.41
N LEU A 415 7.16 9.96 -18.74
CA LEU A 415 6.16 10.54 -19.63
C LEU A 415 5.52 11.79 -19.02
N LEU A 416 5.17 11.77 -17.73
CA LEU A 416 4.65 12.94 -17.02
C LEU A 416 5.68 14.08 -16.97
N ASP A 417 6.95 13.79 -16.71
CA ASP A 417 8.03 14.77 -16.73
C ASP A 417 8.23 15.37 -18.13
N ALA A 418 8.14 14.55 -19.18
CA ALA A 418 8.22 15.02 -20.56
C ALA A 418 7.03 15.93 -20.91
N LEU A 419 5.80 15.56 -20.52
CA LEU A 419 4.61 16.40 -20.74
C LEU A 419 4.70 17.74 -19.98
N ALA A 420 5.24 17.73 -18.76
CA ALA A 420 5.49 18.95 -17.99
C ALA A 420 6.50 19.87 -18.69
N ASN A 421 7.58 19.29 -19.23
CA ASN A 421 8.60 20.03 -19.97
C ASN A 421 8.09 20.54 -21.32
N ASP A 422 7.32 19.76 -22.07
CA ASP A 422 6.66 20.23 -23.29
C ASP A 422 5.74 21.43 -23.00
N ALA A 423 4.85 21.30 -22.01
CA ALA A 423 4.00 22.41 -21.58
C ALA A 423 4.82 23.65 -21.15
N ALA A 424 6.04 23.45 -20.64
CA ALA A 424 6.95 24.53 -20.31
C ALA A 424 7.59 25.20 -21.53
N LEU A 425 8.03 24.41 -22.50
CA LEU A 425 8.65 24.89 -23.74
C LEU A 425 7.65 25.65 -24.62
N GLN A 426 6.38 25.24 -24.62
CA GLN A 426 5.32 25.94 -25.35
C GLN A 426 4.83 27.22 -24.65
N GLY A 427 5.15 27.40 -23.37
CA GLY A 427 4.73 28.56 -22.58
C GLY A 427 5.59 29.80 -22.83
N GLN A 428 4.99 30.99 -22.70
CA GLN A 428 5.73 32.26 -22.81
C GLN A 428 6.61 32.58 -21.58
N GLN A 429 6.42 31.87 -20.45
CA GLN A 429 7.11 32.10 -19.19
C GLN A 429 8.35 31.18 -19.05
N ARG A 430 9.54 31.80 -19.04
CA ARG A 430 10.84 31.14 -18.88
C ARG A 430 11.12 30.60 -17.47
N TYR A 431 10.34 31.04 -16.48
CA TYR A 431 10.48 30.67 -15.07
C TYR A 431 9.29 29.80 -14.63
N GLY A 432 9.60 28.69 -13.96
CA GLY A 432 8.61 27.69 -13.53
C GLY A 432 9.30 26.35 -13.25
N ASN A 433 8.61 25.45 -12.56
CA ASN A 433 9.11 24.10 -12.32
C ASN A 433 9.26 23.41 -13.69
N ARG A 434 10.49 23.10 -14.10
CA ARG A 434 10.73 22.16 -15.20
C ARG A 434 10.28 20.77 -14.70
N GLY A 435 9.95 19.85 -15.61
CA GLY A 435 9.62 18.47 -15.20
C GLY A 435 10.67 17.93 -14.24
N GLY A 436 10.23 17.07 -13.32
CA GLY A 436 11.02 16.68 -12.17
C GLY A 436 12.00 15.56 -12.49
N PHE A 437 12.47 14.94 -11.41
CA PHE A 437 13.09 13.64 -11.42
C PHE A 437 12.37 12.80 -10.37
N GLY A 438 12.40 11.49 -10.53
CA GLY A 438 11.73 10.57 -9.63
C GLY A 438 12.49 9.25 -9.48
N ARG A 439 11.79 8.21 -9.05
CA ARG A 439 12.39 6.91 -8.75
C ARG A 439 13.15 6.34 -9.95
N TYR A 440 12.68 6.57 -11.19
CA TYR A 440 13.38 6.13 -12.41
C TYR A 440 14.83 6.66 -12.49
N THR A 441 15.08 7.85 -11.93
CA THR A 441 16.42 8.46 -11.94
C THR A 441 17.40 7.62 -11.13
N TRP A 442 16.98 7.04 -10.02
CA TRP A 442 17.87 6.28 -9.14
C TRP A 442 17.87 4.79 -9.45
N ARG A 443 16.72 4.23 -9.86
CA ARG A 443 16.64 2.80 -10.23
C ARG A 443 17.54 2.46 -11.41
N HIS A 444 17.66 3.36 -12.37
CA HIS A 444 18.49 3.18 -13.57
C HIS A 444 19.88 3.81 -13.46
N LYS A 445 20.33 4.19 -12.26
CA LYS A 445 21.62 4.86 -12.05
C LYS A 445 22.83 4.10 -12.64
N HIS A 446 22.75 2.77 -12.63
CA HIS A 446 23.80 1.88 -13.13
C HIS A 446 23.39 1.13 -14.40
N ALA A 447 22.23 1.46 -14.99
CA ALA A 447 21.82 0.89 -16.25
C ALA A 447 22.71 1.41 -17.38
N GLU A 448 23.07 0.55 -18.33
CA GLU A 448 23.79 0.97 -19.54
C GLU A 448 22.98 2.02 -20.32
N LYS A 449 21.66 1.81 -20.38
CA LYS A 449 20.72 2.76 -20.97
C LYS A 449 19.50 2.92 -20.06
N PRO A 450 19.35 4.08 -19.42
CA PRO A 450 18.24 4.33 -18.51
C PRO A 450 16.93 4.55 -19.29
N VAL A 451 15.79 4.38 -18.62
CA VAL A 451 14.46 4.42 -19.25
C VAL A 451 14.17 5.72 -20.00
N GLU A 452 14.60 6.87 -19.49
CA GLU A 452 14.39 8.16 -20.17
C GLU A 452 15.19 8.28 -21.47
N ALA A 453 16.36 7.64 -21.55
CA ALA A 453 17.15 7.54 -22.77
C ALA A 453 16.55 6.54 -23.77
N LEU A 454 15.94 5.46 -23.29
CA LEU A 454 15.22 4.49 -24.12
C LEU A 454 13.98 5.14 -24.75
N MET A 455 13.18 5.86 -23.98
CA MET A 455 11.99 6.55 -24.49
C MET A 455 12.35 7.67 -25.49
N LEU A 456 13.45 8.40 -25.25
CA LEU A 456 13.96 9.38 -26.22
C LEU A 456 14.33 8.71 -27.55
N GLU A 457 15.08 7.62 -27.53
CA GLU A 457 15.42 6.89 -28.76
C GLU A 457 14.18 6.34 -29.48
N GLN A 458 13.18 5.85 -28.73
CA GLN A 458 11.92 5.36 -29.30
C GLN A 458 11.22 6.44 -30.11
N VAL A 459 11.09 7.66 -29.59
CA VAL A 459 10.45 8.76 -30.33
C VAL A 459 11.31 9.27 -31.48
N GLU A 460 12.64 9.30 -31.33
CA GLU A 460 13.55 9.67 -32.43
C GLU A 460 13.45 8.68 -33.60
N ARG A 461 13.23 7.40 -33.31
CA ARG A 461 13.06 6.34 -34.32
C ARG A 461 11.67 6.33 -34.94
N LEU A 462 10.61 6.44 -34.13
CA LEU A 462 9.22 6.25 -34.57
C LEU A 462 8.57 7.56 -35.04
N GLY A 463 9.06 8.71 -34.59
CA GLY A 463 8.49 10.02 -34.91
C GLY A 463 7.00 10.10 -34.55
N ALA A 464 6.18 10.53 -35.52
CA ALA A 464 4.73 10.64 -35.36
C ALA A 464 4.01 9.32 -35.08
N ALA A 465 4.64 8.17 -35.34
CA ALA A 465 4.08 6.85 -35.07
C ALA A 465 4.31 6.37 -33.62
N TRP A 466 5.07 7.11 -32.80
CA TRP A 466 5.23 6.79 -31.38
C TRP A 466 3.88 6.96 -30.67
N GLY A 467 3.43 5.91 -29.94
CA GLY A 467 2.09 5.83 -29.35
C GLY A 467 1.58 7.10 -28.64
N PRO A 468 2.39 7.72 -27.75
CA PRO A 468 2.04 9.00 -27.13
C PRO A 468 1.71 10.11 -28.14
N VAL A 469 2.58 10.33 -29.14
CA VAL A 469 2.42 11.36 -30.17
C VAL A 469 1.24 11.04 -31.08
N ALA A 470 1.11 9.78 -31.53
CA ALA A 470 -0.01 9.34 -32.36
C ALA A 470 -1.38 9.52 -31.67
N SER A 471 -1.40 9.49 -30.33
CA SER A 471 -2.60 9.71 -29.51
C SER A 471 -2.86 11.19 -29.20
N GLY A 472 -2.07 12.11 -29.74
CA GLY A 472 -2.24 13.56 -29.57
C GLY A 472 -1.48 14.18 -28.40
N LEU A 473 -0.71 13.40 -27.62
CA LEU A 473 0.23 14.00 -26.66
C LEU A 473 1.28 14.82 -27.41
N PHE A 474 1.89 15.80 -26.73
CA PHE A 474 2.83 16.76 -27.34
C PHE A 474 2.21 17.54 -28.52
N GLY A 475 0.88 17.66 -28.55
CA GLY A 475 0.13 18.24 -29.67
C GLY A 475 0.20 17.44 -30.96
N GLY A 476 0.55 16.15 -30.90
CA GLY A 476 0.74 15.30 -32.08
C GLY A 476 2.04 15.59 -32.84
N ASP A 477 2.98 16.33 -32.24
CA ASP A 477 4.26 16.70 -32.85
C ASP A 477 5.42 15.95 -32.19
N SER A 478 6.10 15.09 -32.96
CA SER A 478 7.26 14.35 -32.49
C SER A 478 8.46 15.24 -32.18
N ALA A 479 8.60 16.40 -32.83
CA ALA A 479 9.70 17.32 -32.53
C ALA A 479 9.58 17.88 -31.12
N ARG A 480 8.35 18.24 -30.70
CA ARG A 480 8.05 18.67 -29.33
C ARG A 480 8.33 17.58 -28.31
N ALA A 481 7.93 16.33 -28.61
CA ALA A 481 8.21 15.18 -27.75
C ALA A 481 9.72 14.93 -27.58
N ILE A 482 10.50 14.98 -28.67
CA ILE A 482 11.96 14.81 -28.65
C ILE A 482 12.61 15.91 -27.82
N GLU A 483 12.23 17.17 -28.01
CA GLU A 483 12.79 18.29 -27.24
C GLU A 483 12.51 18.14 -25.75
N ALA A 484 11.28 17.79 -25.39
CA ALA A 484 10.89 17.57 -24.00
C ALA A 484 11.67 16.40 -23.36
N LEU A 485 11.78 15.25 -24.04
CA LEU A 485 12.51 14.09 -23.54
C LEU A 485 14.03 14.33 -23.44
N LYS A 486 14.61 15.18 -24.30
CA LYS A 486 16.00 15.62 -24.14
C LYS A 486 16.21 16.36 -22.83
N VAL A 487 15.28 17.26 -22.48
CA VAL A 487 15.34 17.97 -21.19
C VAL A 487 15.24 17.00 -20.02
N VAL A 488 14.33 16.01 -20.07
CA VAL A 488 14.22 14.98 -19.02
C VAL A 488 15.53 14.19 -18.89
N ASN A 489 16.08 13.71 -20.00
CA ASN A 489 17.30 12.91 -20.02
C ASN A 489 18.53 13.67 -19.49
N GLU A 490 18.70 14.93 -19.89
CA GLU A 490 19.76 15.81 -19.40
C GLU A 490 19.61 16.07 -17.90
N TYR A 491 18.39 16.38 -17.45
CA TYR A 491 18.11 16.70 -16.06
C TYR A 491 18.30 15.50 -15.12
N ALA A 492 17.79 14.31 -15.49
CA ALA A 492 18.02 13.08 -14.73
C ALA A 492 19.52 12.74 -14.62
N SER A 493 20.27 12.91 -15.71
CA SER A 493 21.73 12.71 -15.71
C SER A 493 22.46 13.70 -14.81
N ASP A 494 22.05 14.97 -14.80
CA ASP A 494 22.58 16.00 -13.90
C ASP A 494 22.31 15.67 -12.43
N VAL A 495 21.09 15.23 -12.11
CA VAL A 495 20.69 14.87 -10.75
C VAL A 495 21.51 13.69 -10.23
N ARG A 496 21.67 12.64 -11.05
CA ARG A 496 22.53 11.48 -10.72
C ARG A 496 23.96 11.89 -10.38
N ARG A 497 24.51 12.89 -11.09
CA ARG A 497 25.88 13.39 -10.87
C ARG A 497 26.02 14.29 -9.64
N ARG A 498 25.01 15.10 -9.31
CA ARG A 498 25.09 16.10 -8.23
C ARG A 498 24.92 15.53 -6.82
N GLN A 499 24.14 14.47 -6.65
CA GLN A 499 23.93 13.84 -5.34
C GLN A 499 24.85 12.63 -5.13
N HIS A 500 26.03 12.66 -5.75
CA HIS A 500 26.98 11.57 -5.80
C HIS A 500 28.14 11.74 -4.80
#